data_AF-A0A836WVJ8-F1
#
_entry.id   AF-A0A836WVJ8-F1
#
_cell.length_a   1.000
_cell.length_b   1.000
_cell.length_c   1.000
_cell.angle_alpha   90.00
_cell.angle_beta   90.00
_cell.angle_gamma   90.00
#
_symmetry.space_group_name_H-M   'P 1'
#
loop_
_entity.id
_entity.type
_entity.pdbx_description
1 polymer ?
#
loop_
_entity_poly.entity_id
_entity_poly.type
_entity_poly.pdbx_seq_one_letter_code
_entity_poly.pdbx_strand_id
1 'polypeptide(L)'
;MISKIKLILWLIVLLLTAYFVSMNTQPQISIKLLPNYETPQIPLAIVIILSIVIGAILILIFTITDWIAFKFEKLKLKRKISFLEKDLEKCKKSIKSLEEENKSLKEQLELEKNKQNIKVELEDTKSGPV
;
A
#
# COMPACT_ATOMS: atom_id res chain seq x y z
N MET A 1 -29.90 3.68 6.43
CA MET A 1 -30.92 2.60 6.59
C MET A 1 -30.28 1.22 6.78
N ILE A 2 -29.24 0.88 6.01
CA ILE A 2 -28.48 -0.38 6.16
C ILE A 2 -28.02 -0.66 7.60
N SER A 3 -27.57 0.35 8.35
CA SER A 3 -27.11 0.16 9.73
C SER A 3 -28.25 -0.19 10.69
N LYS A 4 -29.45 0.36 10.48
CA LYS A 4 -30.64 0.04 11.29
C LYS A 4 -31.13 -1.39 11.01
N ILE A 5 -31.10 -1.80 9.73
CA ILE A 5 -31.44 -3.16 9.29
C ILE A 5 -30.42 -4.19 9.82
N LYS A 6 -29.13 -3.84 9.83
CA LYS A 6 -28.09 -4.68 10.45
C LYS A 6 -28.30 -4.83 11.96
N LEU A 7 -28.68 -3.74 12.64
CA LEU A 7 -28.96 -3.76 14.07
C LEU A 7 -30.15 -4.66 14.40
N ILE A 8 -31.27 -4.51 13.70
CA ILE A 8 -32.45 -5.36 13.95
C ILE A 8 -32.16 -6.83 13.65
N LEU A 9 -31.41 -7.13 12.59
CA LEU A 9 -30.99 -8.49 12.26
C LEU A 9 -30.10 -9.09 13.36
N TRP A 10 -29.14 -8.31 13.87
CA TRP A 10 -28.27 -8.76 14.96
C TRP A 10 -29.05 -9.01 16.25
N LEU A 11 -30.04 -8.17 16.55
CA LEU A 11 -30.93 -8.36 17.70
C LEU A 11 -31.74 -9.65 17.57
N ILE A 12 -32.27 -9.96 16.38
CA ILE A 12 -33.00 -11.21 16.12
C ILE A 12 -32.08 -12.42 16.33
N VAL A 13 -30.86 -12.39 15.79
CA VAL A 13 -29.88 -13.48 15.98
C VAL A 13 -29.54 -13.67 17.46
N LEU A 14 -29.38 -12.57 18.21
CA LEU A 14 -29.11 -12.61 19.65
C LEU A 14 -30.27 -13.26 20.41
N LEU A 15 -31.51 -12.86 20.12
CA LEU A 15 -32.72 -13.43 20.72
C LEU A 15 -32.86 -14.92 20.41
N LEU A 16 -32.64 -15.32 19.15
CA LEU A 16 -32.67 -16.73 18.75
C LEU A 16 -31.59 -17.56 19.46
N THR A 17 -30.39 -16.99 19.62
CA THR A 17 -29.29 -17.65 20.34
C THR A 17 -29.64 -17.83 21.82
N ALA A 18 -30.17 -16.79 22.47
CA ALA A 18 -30.62 -16.87 23.86
C ALA A 18 -31.75 -17.88 24.05
N TYR A 19 -32.72 -17.90 23.13
CA TYR A 19 -33.80 -18.88 23.12
C TYR A 19 -33.26 -20.30 22.95
N PHE A 20 -32.33 -20.52 22.01
CA PHE A 20 -31.66 -21.80 21.80
C PHE A 20 -30.96 -22.28 23.08
N VAL A 21 -30.18 -21.42 23.73
CA VAL A 21 -29.51 -21.77 25.00
C VAL A 21 -30.53 -22.09 26.10
N SER A 22 -31.61 -21.31 26.21
CA SER A 22 -32.66 -21.52 27.21
C SER A 22 -33.42 -22.84 27.03
N MET A 23 -33.56 -23.32 25.79
CA MET A 23 -34.21 -24.60 25.49
C MET A 23 -33.26 -25.79 25.62
N ASN A 24 -31.94 -25.56 25.50
CA ASN A 24 -30.92 -26.60 25.51
C ASN A 24 -30.08 -26.54 26.80
N THR A 25 -30.76 -26.50 27.95
CA THR A 25 -30.12 -26.49 29.29
C THR A 25 -29.60 -27.87 29.73
N GLN A 26 -30.01 -28.93 29.03
CA GLN A 26 -29.58 -30.30 29.26
C GLN A 26 -29.10 -30.94 27.94
N PRO A 27 -28.11 -31.87 27.98
CA PRO A 27 -27.40 -32.33 29.17
C PRO A 27 -26.42 -31.28 29.70
N GLN A 28 -26.19 -31.33 31.01
CA GLN A 28 -25.10 -30.60 31.65
C GLN A 28 -23.87 -31.48 31.67
N ILE A 29 -22.75 -30.98 31.15
CA ILE A 29 -21.50 -31.73 31.03
C ILE A 29 -20.39 -31.04 31.81
N SER A 30 -19.47 -31.84 32.33
CA SER A 30 -18.17 -31.41 32.85
C SER A 30 -17.10 -31.70 31.79
N ILE A 31 -16.23 -30.73 31.52
CA ILE A 31 -15.13 -30.87 30.58
C ILE A 31 -13.83 -30.95 31.37
N LYS A 32 -13.05 -32.01 31.12
CA LYS A 32 -11.68 -32.15 31.59
C LYS A 32 -10.76 -31.27 30.73
N LEU A 33 -10.43 -30.09 31.23
CA LEU A 33 -9.49 -29.18 30.54
C LEU A 33 -8.03 -29.56 30.81
N LEU A 34 -7.74 -30.06 32.02
CA LEU A 34 -6.43 -30.57 32.44
C LEU A 34 -6.63 -31.85 33.26
N PRO A 35 -5.58 -32.66 33.49
CA PRO A 35 -5.70 -33.93 34.22
C PRO A 35 -6.39 -33.84 35.59
N ASN A 36 -6.17 -32.73 36.31
CA ASN A 36 -6.76 -32.46 37.63
C ASN A 36 -7.70 -31.24 37.63
N TYR A 37 -8.16 -30.77 36.47
CA TYR A 37 -9.03 -29.61 36.38
C TYR A 37 -10.21 -29.86 35.45
N GLU A 38 -11.39 -29.84 36.07
CA GLU A 38 -12.68 -29.99 35.44
C GLU A 38 -13.49 -28.71 35.53
N THR A 39 -14.28 -28.43 34.49
CA THR A 39 -15.22 -27.32 34.55
C THR A 39 -16.43 -27.68 35.41
N PRO A 40 -17.10 -26.68 36.01
CA PRO A 40 -18.44 -26.90 36.54
C PRO A 40 -19.39 -27.50 35.49
N GLN A 41 -20.46 -28.13 35.96
CA GLN A 41 -21.50 -28.63 35.07
C GLN A 41 -22.17 -27.47 34.33
N ILE A 42 -21.96 -27.44 33.02
CA ILE A 42 -22.49 -26.40 32.14
C ILE A 42 -23.30 -27.06 31.01
N PRO A 43 -24.41 -26.44 30.56
CA PRO A 43 -25.15 -26.91 29.41
C PRO A 43 -24.27 -27.06 28.16
N LEU A 44 -24.39 -28.18 27.46
CA LEU A 44 -23.63 -28.44 26.23
C LEU A 44 -23.76 -27.33 25.18
N ALA A 45 -24.96 -26.72 25.08
CA ALA A 45 -25.19 -25.61 24.15
C ALA A 45 -24.25 -24.41 24.40
N ILE A 46 -23.96 -24.09 25.66
CA ILE A 46 -23.04 -23.00 26.01
C ILE A 46 -21.61 -23.35 25.57
N VAL A 47 -21.19 -24.59 25.79
CA VAL A 47 -19.87 -25.09 25.37
C VAL A 47 -19.68 -24.94 23.87
N ILE A 48 -20.65 -25.39 23.08
CA ILE A 48 -20.60 -25.32 21.61
C ILE A 48 -20.49 -23.87 21.14
N ILE A 49 -21.33 -22.98 21.66
CA ILE A 49 -21.31 -21.56 21.30
C ILE A 49 -19.96 -20.95 21.67
N LEU A 50 -19.44 -21.23 22.85
CA LEU A 50 -18.15 -20.69 23.31
C LEU A 50 -17.01 -21.18 22.41
N SER A 51 -17.00 -22.46 22.02
CA SER A 51 -16.01 -23.01 21.07
C SER A 51 -16.07 -22.32 19.71
N ILE A 52 -17.26 -22.05 19.17
CA ILE A 52 -17.43 -21.33 17.91
C ILE A 52 -16.90 -19.89 18.04
N VAL A 53 -17.24 -19.20 19.13
CA VAL A 53 -16.78 -17.83 19.39
C VAL A 53 -15.27 -17.77 19.51
N ILE A 54 -14.66 -18.70 20.24
CA ILE A 54 -13.19 -18.80 20.35
C ILE A 54 -12.57 -19.04 18.97
N GLY A 55 -13.12 -19.95 18.17
CA GLY A 55 -12.66 -20.18 16.80
C GLY A 55 -12.72 -18.92 15.93
N ALA A 56 -13.83 -18.17 16.00
CA ALA A 56 -13.97 -16.91 15.27
C ALA A 56 -12.95 -15.85 15.74
N ILE A 57 -12.68 -15.76 17.04
CA ILE A 57 -11.66 -14.87 17.61
C ILE A 57 -10.27 -15.25 17.08
N LEU A 58 -9.94 -16.54 17.05
CA LEU A 58 -8.65 -17.01 16.51
C LEU A 58 -8.48 -16.64 15.04
N ILE A 59 -9.52 -16.84 14.21
CA ILE A 59 -9.50 -16.44 12.80
C ILE A 59 -9.27 -14.93 12.66
N LEU A 60 -9.90 -14.12 13.51
CA LEU A 60 -9.71 -12.67 13.51
C LEU A 60 -8.26 -12.29 13.85
N ILE A 61 -7.66 -12.95 14.85
CA ILE A 61 -6.25 -12.74 15.23
C ILE A 61 -5.32 -13.09 14.05
N PHE A 62 -5.55 -14.22 13.37
CA PHE A 62 -4.76 -14.58 12.19
C PHE A 62 -4.92 -13.57 11.05
N THR A 63 -6.15 -13.12 10.79
CA THR A 63 -6.44 -12.14 9.72
C THR A 63 -5.75 -10.79 9.98
N ILE A 64 -5.61 -10.37 11.24
CA ILE A 64 -4.87 -9.15 11.60
C ILE A 64 -3.40 -9.28 11.21
N THR A 65 -2.82 -10.47 11.32
CA THR A 65 -1.41 -10.74 10.96
C THR A 65 -1.20 -10.60 9.44
N ASP A 66 -2.12 -11.11 8.63
CA ASP A 66 -2.06 -10.92 7.18
C ASP A 66 -2.24 -9.44 6.79
N TRP A 67 -3.14 -8.74 7.49
CA TRP A 67 -3.38 -7.33 7.22
C TRP A 67 -2.17 -6.44 7.55
N ILE A 68 -1.44 -6.74 8.64
CA ILE A 68 -0.23 -6.00 8.97
C ILE A 68 0.89 -6.26 7.94
N ALA A 69 1.07 -7.51 7.49
CA ALA A 69 2.03 -7.85 6.44
C ALA A 69 1.71 -7.08 5.15
N PHE A 70 0.44 -7.10 4.73
CA PHE A 70 -0.03 -6.35 3.56
C PHE A 70 0.20 -4.83 3.69
N LYS A 71 -0.01 -4.25 4.88
CA LYS A 71 0.27 -2.82 5.10
C LYS A 71 1.76 -2.49 4.96
N PHE A 72 2.64 -3.36 5.44
CA PHE A 72 4.09 -3.17 5.28
C PHE A 72 4.51 -3.23 3.81
N GLU A 73 4.00 -4.19 3.05
CA GLU A 73 4.26 -4.27 1.61
C GLU A 73 3.76 -3.03 0.86
N LYS A 74 2.54 -2.59 1.17
CA LYS A 74 1.98 -1.35 0.59
C LYS A 74 2.84 -0.14 0.91
N LEU A 75 3.36 -0.03 2.15
CA LEU A 75 4.25 1.06 2.54
C LEU A 75 5.59 1.00 1.77
N LYS A 76 6.18 -0.20 1.63
CA LYS A 76 7.41 -0.43 0.87
C LYS A 76 7.22 -0.03 -0.59
N LEU A 77 6.10 -0.42 -1.20
CA LEU A 77 5.78 -0.07 -2.58
C LEU A 77 5.56 1.44 -2.75
N LYS A 78 4.84 2.09 -1.82
CA LYS A 78 4.64 3.55 -1.83
C LYS A 78 5.97 4.31 -1.73
N ARG A 79 6.90 3.83 -0.89
CA ARG A 79 8.25 4.41 -0.81
C ARG A 79 9.00 4.27 -2.13
N LYS A 80 8.97 3.09 -2.76
CA LYS A 80 9.60 2.87 -4.07
C LYS A 80 9.04 3.84 -5.11
N ILE A 81 7.72 3.98 -5.21
CA ILE A 81 7.08 4.93 -6.14
C ILE A 81 7.62 6.35 -5.92
N SER A 82 7.65 6.82 -4.67
CA SER A 82 8.15 8.16 -4.37
C SER A 82 9.63 8.35 -4.73
N PHE A 83 10.47 7.31 -4.57
CA PHE A 83 11.85 7.37 -5.02
C PHE A 83 11.96 7.44 -6.55
N LEU A 84 11.24 6.58 -7.27
CA LEU A 84 11.24 6.60 -8.73
C LEU A 84 10.71 7.92 -9.30
N GLU A 85 9.67 8.50 -8.69
CA GLU A 85 9.16 9.82 -9.08
C GLU A 85 10.21 10.92 -8.92
N LYS A 86 10.96 10.91 -7.82
CA LYS A 86 12.06 11.86 -7.58
C LYS A 86 13.20 11.67 -8.58
N ASP A 87 13.57 10.44 -8.88
CA ASP A 87 14.63 10.15 -9.86
C ASP A 87 14.22 10.56 -11.27
N LEU A 88 12.95 10.33 -11.63
CA LEU A 88 12.36 10.80 -12.88
C LEU A 88 12.40 12.33 -12.97
N GLU A 89 12.04 13.03 -11.89
CA GLU A 89 12.11 14.50 -11.84
C GLU A 89 13.55 15.02 -11.98
N LYS A 90 14.52 14.38 -11.32
CA LYS A 90 15.94 14.70 -11.48
C LYS A 90 16.41 14.49 -12.92
N CYS A 91 16.07 13.34 -13.51
CA CYS A 91 16.46 13.02 -14.88
C CYS A 91 15.87 14.02 -15.88
N LYS A 92 14.60 14.42 -15.70
CA LYS A 92 13.97 15.49 -16.49
C LYS A 92 14.71 16.83 -16.36
N LYS A 93 15.14 17.20 -15.15
CA LYS A 93 15.92 18.43 -14.93
C LYS A 93 17.28 18.36 -15.64
N SER A 94 17.98 17.24 -15.54
CA SER A 94 19.27 17.02 -16.21
C SER A 94 19.15 17.04 -17.74
N ILE A 95 18.09 16.44 -18.31
CA ILE A 95 17.83 16.51 -19.76
C ILE A 95 17.64 17.97 -20.18
N LYS A 96 16.81 18.73 -19.45
CA LYS A 96 16.55 20.14 -19.76
C LYS A 96 17.83 20.99 -19.70
N SER A 97 18.68 20.80 -18.69
CA SER A 97 19.95 21.53 -18.61
C SER A 97 20.90 21.16 -19.74
N LEU A 98 20.98 19.88 -20.13
CA LEU A 98 21.82 19.44 -21.25
C LEU A 98 21.30 19.94 -22.60
N GLU A 99 19.99 20.09 -22.77
CA GLU A 99 19.38 20.72 -23.96
C GLU A 99 19.72 22.21 -24.05
N GLU A 100 19.64 22.94 -22.93
CA GLU A 100 20.03 24.35 -22.84
C GLU A 100 21.53 24.54 -23.13
N GLU A 101 22.39 23.69 -22.54
CA GLU A 101 23.83 23.71 -22.80
C GLU A 101 24.14 23.42 -24.28
N ASN A 102 23.55 22.38 -24.88
CA ASN A 102 23.71 22.08 -26.30
C ASN A 102 23.27 23.24 -27.20
N LYS A 103 22.19 23.94 -26.84
CA LYS A 103 21.73 25.10 -27.60
C LYS A 103 22.76 26.23 -27.56
N SER A 104 23.25 26.57 -26.37
CA SER A 104 24.25 27.63 -26.22
C SER A 104 25.59 27.30 -26.91
N LEU A 105 26.04 26.04 -26.86
CA LEU A 105 27.22 25.59 -27.59
C LEU A 105 27.04 25.67 -29.11
N LYS A 106 25.86 25.34 -29.63
CA LYS A 106 25.56 25.50 -31.06
C LYS A 106 25.59 26.96 -31.50
N GLU A 107 25.01 27.86 -30.70
CA GLU A 107 25.06 29.31 -30.96
C GLU A 107 26.50 29.83 -30.96
N GLN A 108 27.33 29.40 -30.00
CA GLN A 108 28.75 29.77 -29.96
C GLN A 108 29.52 29.25 -31.18
N LEU A 109 29.26 28.00 -31.60
CA LEU A 109 29.88 27.42 -32.79
C LEU A 109 29.55 28.19 -34.06
N GLU A 110 28.31 28.65 -34.23
CA GLU A 110 27.91 29.46 -35.38
C GLU A 110 28.60 30.83 -35.38
N LEU A 111 28.71 31.48 -34.22
CA LEU A 111 29.44 32.74 -34.08
C LEU A 111 30.92 32.59 -34.42
N GLU A 112 31.57 31.51 -33.99
CA GLU A 112 32.98 31.23 -34.34
C GLU A 112 33.16 30.95 -35.83
N LYS A 113 32.27 30.16 -36.45
CA LYS A 113 32.30 29.92 -37.90
C LYS A 113 32.16 31.22 -38.70
N ASN A 114 31.22 32.08 -38.30
CA ASN A 114 31.03 33.38 -38.94
C ASN A 114 32.27 34.27 -38.80
N LYS A 115 32.92 34.27 -37.62
CA LYS A 115 34.18 34.99 -37.41
C LYS A 115 35.32 34.44 -38.28
N GLN A 116 35.42 33.12 -38.44
CA GLN A 116 36.40 32.50 -39.33
C GLN A 116 36.17 32.87 -40.79
N ASN A 117 34.92 32.79 -41.28
CA ASN A 117 34.59 33.17 -42.66
C ASN A 117 34.93 34.64 -42.96
N ILE A 118 34.59 35.56 -42.06
CA ILE A 118 34.93 36.99 -42.22
C ILE A 118 36.45 37.19 -42.25
N LYS A 119 37.21 36.41 -41.46
CA LYS A 119 38.67 36.51 -41.44
C LYS A 119 39.30 36.05 -42.75
N VAL A 120 38.80 34.97 -43.35
CA VAL A 120 39.24 34.47 -44.66
C VAL A 120 38.93 35.48 -45.76
N GLU A 121 37.75 36.09 -45.75
CA GLU A 121 37.33 37.09 -46.74
C GLU A 121 38.14 38.42 -46.65
N LEU A 122 38.59 38.78 -45.44
CA LEU A 122 39.51 39.90 -45.19
C LEU A 122 40.97 39.62 -45.57
N GLU A 123 41.38 38.35 -45.59
CA GLU A 123 42.69 37.94 -46.09
C GLU A 123 42.71 37.87 -47.62
N ASP A 124 41.63 37.39 -48.25
CA ASP A 124 41.48 37.37 -49.72
C ASP A 124 41.44 38.79 -50.32
N THR A 125 40.74 39.74 -49.70
CA THR A 125 40.67 41.14 -50.16
C THR A 125 41.97 41.92 -50.04
N LYS A 126 42.91 41.49 -49.19
CA LYS A 126 44.26 42.08 -49.10
C LYS A 126 45.25 41.52 -50.12
N SER A 127 44.86 40.52 -50.90
CA SER A 127 45.71 39.84 -51.90
C SER A 127 45.34 40.12 -53.37
N GLY A 128 44.32 40.97 -53.63
CA GLY A 128 43.95 41.40 -54.99
C GLY A 128 45.04 42.25 -55.68
N PRO A 129 45.17 42.19 -57.03
CA PRO A 129 46.40 42.51 -57.74
C PRO A 129 46.74 44.01 -57.76
N VAL A 130 48.04 44.29 -57.58
CA VAL A 130 48.71 45.59 -57.79
C VAL A 130 48.80 45.91 -59.28
#